data_AF-M4SZ88-F1
#
_entry.id   AF-M4SZ88-F1
#
_cell.length_a   1.000
_cell.length_b   1.000
_cell.length_c   1.000
_cell.angle_alpha   90.00
_cell.angle_beta   90.00
_cell.angle_gamma   90.00
#
_symmetry.space_group_name_H-M   'P 1'
#
loop_
_entity.id
_entity.type
_entity.pdbx_description
1 polymer ?
#
loop_
_entity_poly.entity_id
_entity_poly.type
_entity_poly.pdbx_seq_one_letter_code
_entity_poly.pdbx_strand_id
1 'polypeptide(L)'
;SKAELSVTIKNEGEDAYKQDVYGSKIIVERRIGRDGSSQYKLMNEHHKLISNKKSELDNIVEQFNIQVENPVCFLNQETSKHFLNSSNKSDKYKLFMKASQLESMRLLQEQIENERLLSKNLIEEKESYLPKLKDDLYHWEEKYKKCQSVEKLRHKLGVLMQEYSWACVINTEKNCEKILNEKKKLDKMNEKYQEKLTELEYNHSNSAQEFDKIKKEINELTQKASDSNKIQDECNARFKQANQNYKQVAVEIKKLNAIMEKKRRDQNEIRKKLDEDKQSSTKDYESERMNKEAKMDEIKKRLGEINGVEKFKLEENKRFYGEMERNNRLLTDKNELEGTERLIRNLNKDIESLKNARNDQIYKFGDYMPGLVGDIKQNYERGNFKEMPRGPIGMYVQPKSGEWSLAIEACLGGLMSAFVCGSYEDERLLQQLIAKRVAQVRSRPRIIVTDFKAQLHDSNRFVS
;
A
#
# COMPACT_ATOMS: atom_id res chain seq x y z
N SER A 1 -16.30 104.82 1.53
CA SER A 1 -15.20 105.33 2.35
C SER A 1 -14.82 104.24 3.35
N LYS A 2 -13.52 104.11 3.66
CA LYS A 2 -12.99 103.21 4.69
C LYS A 2 -12.14 104.06 5.62
N ALA A 3 -12.29 103.88 6.92
CA ALA A 3 -11.41 104.47 7.93
C ALA A 3 -10.36 103.42 8.33
N GLU A 4 -9.12 103.85 8.50
CA GLU A 4 -8.01 102.98 8.91
C GLU A 4 -7.35 103.57 10.14
N LEU A 5 -7.26 102.75 11.18
CA LEU A 5 -6.59 103.07 12.45
C LEU A 5 -5.39 102.15 12.57
N SER A 6 -4.22 102.70 12.86
CA SER A 6 -2.99 101.93 13.04
C SER A 6 -2.33 102.29 14.37
N VAL A 7 -1.97 101.28 15.15
CA VAL A 7 -1.27 101.41 16.43
C VAL A 7 -0.01 100.55 16.36
N THR A 8 1.14 101.15 16.68
CA THR A 8 2.40 100.42 16.76
C THR A 8 2.75 100.18 18.22
N ILE A 9 2.86 98.91 18.60
CA ILE A 9 3.25 98.44 19.92
C ILE A 9 4.74 98.09 19.87
N LYS A 10 5.49 98.56 20.85
CA LYS A 10 6.91 98.22 21.01
C LYS A 10 7.03 96.77 21.51
N ASN A 11 7.77 95.92 20.80
CA ASN A 11 7.94 94.49 21.10
C ASN A 11 9.41 94.17 21.40
N GLU A 12 9.91 94.71 22.51
CA GLU A 12 11.29 94.53 22.97
C GLU A 12 11.28 94.23 24.48
N GLY A 13 12.22 93.44 24.96
CA GLY A 13 12.35 93.06 26.37
C GLY A 13 12.16 91.57 26.61
N GLU A 14 12.23 91.17 27.88
CA GLU A 14 12.08 89.77 28.32
C GLU A 14 10.66 89.23 28.04
N ASP A 15 9.66 90.12 28.06
CA ASP A 15 8.25 89.78 27.81
C ASP A 15 7.80 89.94 26.34
N ALA A 16 8.74 90.06 25.39
CA ALA A 16 8.42 90.27 23.97
C ALA A 16 7.57 89.12 23.40
N TYR A 17 6.46 89.46 22.72
CA TYR A 17 5.57 88.50 22.10
C TYR A 17 6.12 88.01 20.75
N LYS A 18 6.43 86.71 20.64
CA LYS A 18 6.88 86.03 19.40
C LYS A 18 7.85 86.90 18.59
N GLN A 19 8.96 87.29 19.22
CA GLN A 19 9.93 88.23 18.64
C GLN A 19 10.54 87.73 17.32
N ASP A 20 10.62 86.41 17.14
CA ASP A 20 11.00 85.73 15.90
C ASP A 20 10.04 86.00 14.73
N VAL A 21 8.75 86.21 15.01
CA VAL A 21 7.72 86.41 13.99
C VAL A 21 7.46 87.90 13.74
N TYR A 22 7.33 88.69 14.81
CA TYR A 22 6.93 90.09 14.71
C TYR A 22 8.10 91.08 14.72
N GLY A 23 9.29 90.67 15.17
CA GLY A 23 10.45 91.56 15.32
C GLY A 23 10.29 92.53 16.50
N SER A 24 10.99 93.66 16.42
CA SER A 24 11.06 94.68 17.49
C SER A 24 9.77 95.49 17.68
N LYS A 25 8.82 95.42 16.73
CA LYS A 25 7.58 96.21 16.74
C LYS A 25 6.43 95.43 16.13
N ILE A 26 5.26 95.51 16.77
CA ILE A 26 4.00 94.92 16.29
C ILE A 26 3.09 96.06 15.83
N ILE A 27 2.63 96.01 14.58
CA ILE A 27 1.71 97.01 14.02
C ILE A 27 0.31 96.41 13.95
N VAL A 28 -0.63 97.01 14.67
CA VAL A 28 -2.04 96.61 14.72
C VAL A 28 -2.87 97.62 13.93
N GLU A 29 -3.41 97.18 12.81
CA GLU A 29 -4.33 97.97 11.98
C GLU A 29 -5.78 97.48 12.12
N ARG A 30 -6.71 98.42 12.32
CA ARG A 30 -8.14 98.17 12.26
C ARG A 30 -8.75 98.98 11.11
N ARG A 31 -9.34 98.28 10.14
CA ARG A 31 -10.07 98.90 9.03
C ARG A 31 -11.57 98.81 9.30
N ILE A 32 -12.25 99.95 9.21
CA ILE A 32 -13.69 100.07 9.43
C ILE A 32 -14.34 100.53 8.11
N GLY A 33 -15.19 99.67 7.55
CA GLY A 33 -15.94 99.91 6.32
C GLY A 33 -17.27 100.61 6.57
N ARG A 34 -17.76 101.35 5.57
CA ARG A 34 -19.09 101.99 5.58
C ARG A 34 -20.25 100.99 5.66
N ASP A 35 -20.00 99.75 5.25
CA ASP A 35 -20.90 98.59 5.30
C ASP A 35 -20.97 97.92 6.69
N GLY A 36 -20.27 98.46 7.70
CA GLY A 36 -20.20 97.88 9.04
C GLY A 36 -19.16 96.78 9.19
N SER A 37 -18.40 96.47 8.13
CA SER A 37 -17.30 95.50 8.20
C SER A 37 -16.12 96.07 9.03
N SER A 38 -15.57 95.26 9.93
CA SER A 38 -14.38 95.60 10.72
C SER A 38 -13.36 94.47 10.59
N GLN A 39 -12.14 94.79 10.17
CA GLN A 39 -11.07 93.81 9.99
C GLN A 39 -9.81 94.26 10.74
N TYR A 40 -9.14 93.29 11.38
CA TYR A 40 -7.83 93.49 12.00
C TYR A 40 -6.73 92.99 11.06
N LYS A 41 -5.59 93.69 11.06
CA LYS A 41 -4.34 93.26 10.45
C LYS A 41 -3.22 93.44 11.46
N LEU A 42 -2.50 92.37 11.72
CA LEU A 42 -1.35 92.33 12.62
C LEU A 42 -0.11 92.15 11.74
N MET A 43 0.78 93.12 11.76
CA MET A 43 1.98 93.15 10.93
C MET A 43 3.24 93.22 11.79
N ASN A 44 4.34 92.71 11.23
CA ASN A 44 5.67 92.78 11.84
C ASN A 44 6.36 94.13 11.59
N GLU A 45 7.58 94.30 12.09
CA GLU A 45 8.39 95.51 11.93
C GLU A 45 8.63 95.94 10.47
N HIS A 46 8.54 94.99 9.52
CA HIS A 46 8.68 95.23 8.08
C HIS A 46 7.33 95.41 7.36
N HIS A 47 6.24 95.67 8.09
CA HIS A 47 4.88 95.83 7.55
C HIS A 47 4.35 94.58 6.80
N LYS A 48 4.90 93.40 7.09
CA LYS A 48 4.41 92.14 6.56
C LYS A 48 3.26 91.64 7.42
N LEU A 49 2.13 91.31 6.79
CA LEU A 49 0.96 90.72 7.46
C LEU A 49 1.30 89.34 8.03
N ILE A 50 1.13 89.20 9.34
CA ILE A 50 1.30 87.95 10.09
C ILE A 50 -0.06 87.30 10.35
N SER A 51 -1.05 88.08 10.81
CA SER A 51 -2.38 87.55 11.15
C SER A 51 -3.47 88.59 10.96
N ASN A 52 -4.68 88.12 10.69
CA ASN A 52 -5.91 88.91 10.63
C ASN A 52 -6.96 88.44 11.65
N LYS A 53 -6.59 87.50 12.53
CA LYS A 53 -7.50 86.89 13.51
C LYS A 53 -7.54 87.74 14.78
N LYS A 54 -8.74 87.94 15.32
CA LYS A 54 -8.94 88.63 16.60
C LYS A 54 -8.25 87.89 17.76
N SER A 55 -8.30 86.55 17.77
CA SER A 55 -7.67 85.74 18.83
C SER A 55 -6.16 85.98 18.97
N GLU A 56 -5.46 86.25 17.87
CA GLU A 56 -4.03 86.57 17.91
C GLU A 56 -3.80 87.97 18.50
N LEU A 57 -4.69 88.92 18.23
CA LEU A 57 -4.67 90.24 18.87
C LEU A 57 -4.95 90.12 20.37
N ASP A 58 -5.92 89.30 20.77
CA ASP A 58 -6.24 89.06 22.18
C ASP A 58 -5.03 88.47 22.93
N ASN A 59 -4.29 87.52 22.31
CA ASN A 59 -3.04 86.99 22.87
C ASN A 59 -1.94 88.06 23.04
N ILE A 60 -1.81 88.96 22.06
CA ILE A 60 -0.84 90.08 22.12
C ILE A 60 -1.21 91.02 23.28
N VAL A 61 -2.49 91.36 23.38
CA VAL A 61 -3.04 92.21 24.45
C VAL A 61 -2.83 91.57 25.82
N GLU A 62 -3.02 90.25 25.94
CA GLU A 62 -2.79 89.49 27.16
C GLU A 62 -1.30 89.42 27.55
N GLN A 63 -0.41 89.11 26.60
CA GLN A 63 1.04 89.06 26.85
C GLN A 63 1.58 90.40 27.38
N PHE A 64 1.14 91.52 26.79
CA PHE A 64 1.56 92.85 27.23
C PHE A 64 0.74 93.40 28.40
N ASN A 65 -0.18 92.60 28.96
CA ASN A 65 -1.08 92.98 30.05
C ASN A 65 -1.84 94.29 29.78
N ILE A 66 -2.29 94.50 28.54
CA ILE A 66 -3.01 95.70 28.11
C ILE A 66 -4.49 95.54 28.50
N GLN A 67 -4.89 96.18 29.59
CA GLN A 67 -6.23 96.00 30.16
C GLN A 67 -7.22 97.03 29.64
N VAL A 68 -7.66 96.88 28.39
CA VAL A 68 -8.63 97.81 27.77
C VAL A 68 -10.01 97.79 28.43
N GLU A 69 -10.38 96.70 29.11
CA GLU A 69 -11.68 96.57 29.78
C GLU A 69 -11.67 96.98 31.26
N ASN A 70 -10.49 97.25 31.84
CA ASN A 70 -10.37 97.66 33.23
C ASN A 70 -10.76 99.14 33.35
N PRO A 71 -11.87 99.48 34.04
CA PRO A 71 -12.34 100.86 34.15
C PRO A 71 -11.37 101.79 34.90
N VAL A 72 -10.39 101.23 35.63
CA VAL A 72 -9.32 102.00 36.29
C VAL A 72 -8.19 102.34 35.30
N CYS A 73 -7.92 101.47 34.32
CA CYS A 73 -6.89 101.71 33.29
C CYS A 73 -7.41 102.59 32.16
N PHE A 74 -8.67 102.39 31.74
CA PHE A 74 -9.31 103.19 30.71
C PHE A 74 -10.61 103.80 31.25
N LEU A 75 -10.52 105.06 31.66
CA LEU A 75 -11.64 105.78 32.25
C LEU A 75 -12.32 106.65 31.18
N ASN A 76 -13.44 106.17 30.65
CA ASN A 76 -14.26 106.94 29.71
C ASN A 76 -15.25 107.85 30.46
N GLN A 77 -15.86 108.81 29.76
CA GLN A 77 -16.74 109.80 30.39
C GLN A 77 -18.00 109.15 31.02
N GLU A 78 -18.53 108.10 30.42
CA GLU A 78 -19.70 107.36 30.93
C GLU A 78 -19.35 106.50 32.14
N THR A 79 -18.22 105.80 32.12
CA THR A 79 -17.71 104.99 33.24
C THR A 79 -17.29 105.87 34.40
N SER A 80 -16.74 107.07 34.15
CA SER A 80 -16.50 108.10 35.18
C SER A 80 -17.79 108.54 35.85
N LYS A 81 -18.81 108.91 35.06
CA LYS A 81 -20.13 109.32 35.58
C LYS A 81 -20.78 108.19 36.35
N HIS A 82 -20.73 106.96 35.83
CA HIS A 82 -21.27 105.79 36.50
C HIS A 82 -20.52 105.52 37.81
N PHE A 83 -19.19 105.62 37.84
CA PHE A 83 -18.40 105.45 39.05
C PHE A 83 -18.75 106.51 40.11
N LEU A 84 -18.77 107.79 39.74
CA LEU A 84 -19.07 108.90 40.66
C LEU A 84 -20.52 108.92 41.14
N ASN A 85 -21.47 108.56 40.27
CA ASN A 85 -22.90 108.54 40.58
C ASN A 85 -23.38 107.19 41.16
N SER A 86 -22.55 106.14 41.14
CA SER A 86 -22.89 104.85 41.74
C SER A 86 -22.97 104.96 43.26
N SER A 87 -24.20 105.14 43.76
CA SER A 87 -24.48 105.19 45.21
C SER A 87 -24.64 103.80 45.83
N ASN A 88 -24.71 102.74 45.01
CA ASN A 88 -24.95 101.36 45.45
C ASN A 88 -23.63 100.63 45.81
N LYS A 89 -23.61 99.97 46.97
CA LYS A 89 -22.46 99.20 47.46
C LYS A 89 -22.11 98.01 46.54
N SER A 90 -23.11 97.41 45.90
CA SER A 90 -22.93 96.27 44.99
C SER A 90 -22.15 96.65 43.73
N ASP A 91 -22.42 97.83 43.16
CA ASP A 91 -21.75 98.29 41.94
C ASP A 91 -20.30 98.69 42.22
N LYS A 92 -20.02 99.25 43.41
CA LYS A 92 -18.65 99.48 43.88
C LYS A 92 -17.88 98.18 44.07
N TYR A 93 -18.52 97.14 44.60
CA TYR A 93 -17.92 95.81 44.74
C TYR A 93 -17.60 95.18 43.37
N LYS A 94 -18.55 95.22 42.42
CA LYS A 94 -18.30 94.74 41.05
C LYS A 94 -17.16 95.51 40.37
N LEU A 95 -17.14 96.83 40.51
CA LEU A 95 -16.08 97.66 39.94
C LEU A 95 -14.73 97.34 40.59
N PHE A 96 -14.68 97.14 41.90
CA PHE A 96 -13.48 96.67 42.59
C PHE A 96 -13.03 95.29 42.10
N MET A 97 -13.94 94.32 41.97
CA MET A 97 -13.65 92.97 41.49
C MET A 97 -13.14 92.96 40.04
N LYS A 98 -13.71 93.82 39.19
CA LYS A 98 -13.25 94.01 37.81
C LYS A 98 -11.92 94.75 37.73
N ALA A 99 -11.73 95.78 38.56
CA ALA A 99 -10.51 96.59 38.60
C ALA A 99 -9.30 95.83 39.16
N SER A 100 -9.52 94.98 40.17
CA SER A 100 -8.51 94.11 40.77
C SER A 100 -8.32 92.78 40.04
N GLN A 101 -9.05 92.55 38.94
CA GLN A 101 -9.05 91.33 38.14
C GLN A 101 -9.48 90.04 38.85
N LEU A 102 -9.94 90.14 40.10
CA LEU A 102 -10.40 88.98 40.88
C LEU A 102 -11.60 88.30 40.22
N GLU A 103 -12.44 89.04 39.49
CA GLU A 103 -13.54 88.45 38.72
C GLU A 103 -13.05 87.56 37.58
N SER A 104 -12.10 88.04 36.77
CA SER A 104 -11.48 87.26 35.68
C SER A 104 -10.76 86.03 36.21
N MET A 105 -10.03 86.16 37.32
CA MET A 105 -9.36 85.04 37.98
C MET A 105 -10.35 83.99 38.47
N ARG A 106 -11.47 84.41 39.07
CA ARG A 106 -12.54 83.48 39.50
C ARG A 106 -13.16 82.74 38.33
N LEU A 107 -13.51 83.43 37.26
CA LEU A 107 -14.08 82.80 36.05
C LEU A 107 -13.10 81.81 35.41
N LEU A 108 -11.81 82.15 35.37
CA LEU A 108 -10.78 81.24 34.89
C LEU A 108 -10.66 80.00 35.78
N GLN A 109 -10.72 80.14 37.11
CA GLN A 109 -10.72 79.01 38.03
C GLN A 109 -11.93 78.09 37.81
N GLU A 110 -13.13 78.65 37.66
CA GLU A 110 -14.34 77.88 37.34
C GLU A 110 -14.20 77.14 35.99
N GLN A 111 -13.61 77.76 34.97
CA GLN A 111 -13.34 77.12 33.69
C GLN A 111 -12.34 75.96 33.83
N ILE A 112 -11.22 76.17 34.53
CA ILE A 112 -10.20 75.14 34.77
C ILE A 112 -10.80 73.96 35.54
N GLU A 113 -11.63 74.21 36.56
CA GLU A 113 -12.28 73.15 37.31
C GLU A 113 -13.24 72.32 36.45
N ASN A 114 -14.01 72.98 35.59
CA ASN A 114 -14.89 72.32 34.63
C ASN A 114 -14.09 71.48 33.62
N GLU A 115 -13.04 72.03 33.01
CA GLU A 115 -12.17 71.31 32.08
C GLU A 115 -11.47 70.12 32.75
N ARG A 116 -11.02 70.28 33.99
CA ARG A 116 -10.44 69.19 34.79
C ARG A 116 -11.45 68.08 35.01
N LEU A 117 -12.69 68.42 35.36
CA LEU A 117 -13.76 67.44 35.59
C LEU A 117 -14.09 66.68 34.30
N LEU A 118 -14.24 67.38 33.18
CA LEU A 118 -14.47 66.77 31.87
C LEU A 118 -13.33 65.84 31.47
N SER A 119 -12.09 66.29 31.63
CA SER A 119 -10.89 65.49 31.33
C SER A 119 -10.81 64.24 32.20
N LYS A 120 -11.11 64.37 33.50
CA LYS A 120 -11.16 63.23 34.43
C LYS A 120 -12.22 62.21 34.01
N ASN A 121 -13.45 62.66 33.73
CA ASN A 121 -14.52 61.77 33.30
C ASN A 121 -14.16 61.04 31.98
N LEU A 122 -13.53 61.74 31.03
CA LEU A 122 -13.06 61.14 29.79
C LEU A 122 -12.01 60.06 30.04
N ILE A 123 -11.04 60.32 30.94
CA ILE A 123 -10.02 59.33 31.31
C ILE A 123 -10.68 58.10 31.93
N GLU A 124 -11.60 58.28 32.90
CA GLU A 124 -12.31 57.16 33.54
C GLU A 124 -13.13 56.35 32.52
N GLU A 125 -13.79 57.01 31.56
CA GLU A 125 -14.50 56.33 30.48
C GLU A 125 -13.55 55.50 29.61
N LYS A 126 -12.40 56.08 29.19
CA LYS A 126 -11.41 55.36 28.37
C LYS A 126 -10.74 54.23 29.14
N GLU A 127 -10.43 54.42 30.42
CA GLU A 127 -9.91 53.37 31.29
C GLU A 127 -10.90 52.23 31.46
N SER A 128 -12.20 52.52 31.55
CA SER A 128 -13.24 51.49 31.64
C SER A 128 -13.38 50.66 30.35
N TYR A 129 -13.06 51.25 29.20
CA TYR A 129 -13.10 50.57 27.90
C TYR A 129 -11.84 49.76 27.60
N LEU A 130 -10.70 50.14 28.18
CA LEU A 130 -9.40 49.53 27.93
C LEU A 130 -9.34 48.01 28.21
N PRO A 131 -9.99 47.46 29.26
CA PRO A 131 -10.11 46.01 29.46
C PRO A 131 -10.81 45.31 28.30
N LYS A 132 -11.93 45.86 27.79
CA LYS A 132 -12.66 45.26 26.65
C LYS A 132 -11.77 45.20 25.41
N LEU A 133 -11.02 46.28 25.15
CA LEU A 133 -10.09 46.32 24.03
C LEU A 133 -8.93 45.32 24.18
N LYS A 134 -8.45 45.09 25.41
CA LYS A 134 -7.44 44.05 25.70
C LYS A 134 -8.00 42.65 25.48
N ASP A 135 -9.23 42.39 25.93
CA ASP A 135 -9.90 41.10 25.73
C ASP A 135 -10.11 40.82 24.24
N ASP A 136 -10.54 41.84 23.48
CA ASP A 136 -10.66 41.75 22.01
C ASP A 136 -9.30 41.46 21.36
N LEU A 137 -8.23 42.11 21.81
CA LEU A 137 -6.87 41.85 21.33
C LEU A 137 -6.48 40.39 21.56
N TYR A 138 -6.64 39.88 22.79
CA TYR A 138 -6.32 38.48 23.10
C TYR A 138 -7.13 37.49 22.26
N HIS A 139 -8.44 37.75 22.07
CA HIS A 139 -9.30 36.93 21.22
C HIS A 139 -8.84 36.91 19.76
N TRP A 140 -8.50 38.07 19.21
CA TRP A 140 -8.00 38.17 17.84
C TRP A 140 -6.61 37.57 17.68
N GLU A 141 -5.73 37.70 18.68
CA GLU A 141 -4.41 37.07 18.69
C GLU A 141 -4.53 35.54 18.72
N GLU A 142 -5.44 34.98 19.53
CA GLU A 142 -5.70 33.53 19.56
C GLU A 142 -6.25 33.03 18.22
N LYS A 143 -7.20 33.76 17.63
CA LYS A 143 -7.70 33.46 16.27
C LYS A 143 -6.59 33.50 15.23
N TYR A 144 -5.72 34.51 15.30
CA TYR A 144 -4.59 34.65 14.38
C TYR A 144 -3.62 33.45 14.50
N LYS A 145 -3.29 33.04 15.73
CA LYS A 145 -2.46 31.84 15.97
C LYS A 145 -3.09 30.58 15.39
N LYS A 146 -4.41 30.40 15.54
CA LYS A 146 -5.17 29.28 14.92
C LYS A 146 -5.12 29.34 13.38
N CYS A 147 -5.30 30.52 12.79
CA CYS A 147 -5.16 30.68 11.33
C CYS A 147 -3.76 30.33 10.86
N GLN A 148 -2.71 30.76 11.57
CA GLN A 148 -1.33 30.44 11.24
C GLN A 148 -1.05 28.93 11.34
N SER A 149 -1.60 28.23 12.35
CA SER A 149 -1.46 26.77 12.43
C SER A 149 -2.17 26.05 11.29
N VAL A 150 -3.35 26.53 10.88
CA VAL A 150 -4.08 25.98 9.71
C VAL A 150 -3.28 26.17 8.43
N GLU A 151 -2.64 27.33 8.24
CA GLU A 151 -1.81 27.59 7.08
C GLU A 151 -0.59 26.65 7.03
N LYS A 152 0.08 26.41 8.16
CA LYS A 152 1.15 25.41 8.27
C LYS A 152 0.66 24.00 7.94
N LEU A 153 -0.53 23.61 8.42
CA LEU A 153 -1.14 22.32 8.10
C LEU A 153 -1.47 22.20 6.60
N ARG A 154 -1.97 23.26 5.97
CA ARG A 154 -2.21 23.29 4.52
C ARG A 154 -0.93 23.14 3.71
N HIS A 155 0.14 23.83 4.12
CA HIS A 155 1.44 23.65 3.47
C HIS A 155 1.94 22.21 3.60
N LYS A 156 1.87 21.63 4.81
CA LYS A 156 2.23 20.23 5.05
C LYS A 156 1.38 19.25 4.23
N LEU A 157 0.07 19.50 4.11
CA LEU A 157 -0.83 18.73 3.26
C LEU A 157 -0.41 18.81 1.79
N GLY A 158 -0.06 20.00 1.29
CA GLY A 158 0.42 20.18 -0.08
C GLY A 158 1.68 19.36 -0.39
N VAL A 159 2.65 19.35 0.54
CA VAL A 159 3.87 18.52 0.41
C VAL A 159 3.53 17.03 0.45
N LEU A 160 2.72 16.58 1.42
CA LEU A 160 2.28 15.19 1.52
C LEU A 160 1.49 14.72 0.29
N MET A 161 0.68 15.58 -0.32
CA MET A 161 -0.03 15.26 -1.56
C MET A 161 0.94 15.07 -2.73
N GLN A 162 1.99 15.91 -2.82
CA GLN A 162 3.05 15.73 -3.83
C GLN A 162 3.82 14.42 -3.58
N GLU A 163 4.20 14.13 -2.34
CA GLU A 163 4.83 12.87 -1.95
C GLU A 163 3.95 11.67 -2.29
N TYR A 164 2.64 11.75 -2.04
CA TYR A 164 1.67 10.72 -2.39
C TYR A 164 1.57 10.52 -3.91
N SER A 165 1.50 11.62 -4.69
CA SER A 165 1.52 11.54 -6.15
C SER A 165 2.78 10.83 -6.67
N TRP A 166 3.95 11.15 -6.12
CA TRP A 166 5.20 10.46 -6.46
C TRP A 166 5.21 8.99 -6.02
N ALA A 167 4.68 8.67 -4.84
CA ALA A 167 4.55 7.29 -4.38
C ALA A 167 3.65 6.46 -5.31
N CYS A 168 2.55 7.05 -5.80
CA CYS A 168 1.69 6.43 -6.82
C CYS A 168 2.46 6.16 -8.11
N VAL A 169 3.22 7.14 -8.62
CA VAL A 169 4.07 6.98 -9.81
C VAL A 169 5.05 5.83 -9.61
N ILE A 170 5.80 5.82 -8.51
CA ILE A 170 6.77 4.76 -8.19
C ILE A 170 6.10 3.38 -8.12
N ASN A 171 4.91 3.30 -7.52
CA ASN A 171 4.17 2.03 -7.45
C ASN A 171 3.70 1.56 -8.84
N THR A 172 3.22 2.49 -9.68
CA THR A 172 2.86 2.16 -11.07
C THR A 172 4.07 1.75 -11.88
N GLU A 173 5.22 2.42 -11.75
CA GLU A 173 6.47 2.05 -12.41
C GLU A 173 6.92 0.65 -12.01
N LYS A 174 6.90 0.32 -10.72
CA LYS A 174 7.20 -1.04 -10.23
C LYS A 174 6.26 -2.10 -10.80
N ASN A 175 4.97 -1.78 -10.93
CA ASN A 175 4.00 -2.70 -11.54
C ASN A 175 4.26 -2.86 -13.05
N CYS A 176 4.54 -1.78 -13.76
CA CYS A 176 4.96 -1.82 -15.16
C CYS A 176 6.24 -2.66 -15.34
N GLU A 177 7.22 -2.52 -14.44
CA GLU A 177 8.45 -3.30 -14.49
C GLU A 177 8.20 -4.80 -14.26
N LYS A 178 7.31 -5.17 -13.33
CA LYS A 178 6.87 -6.56 -13.14
C LYS A 178 6.23 -7.13 -14.40
N ILE A 179 5.27 -6.40 -14.98
CA ILE A 179 4.58 -6.81 -16.22
C ILE A 179 5.59 -6.92 -17.37
N LEU A 180 6.54 -5.99 -17.49
CA LEU A 180 7.58 -6.04 -18.51
C LEU A 180 8.48 -7.27 -18.34
N ASN A 181 8.83 -7.62 -17.10
CA ASN A 181 9.63 -8.81 -16.80
C ASN A 181 8.86 -10.11 -17.05
N GLU A 182 7.56 -10.16 -16.75
CA GLU A 182 6.69 -11.29 -17.10
C GLU A 182 6.54 -11.43 -18.61
N LYS A 183 6.32 -10.33 -19.33
CA LYS A 183 6.30 -10.31 -20.79
C LYS A 183 7.60 -10.85 -21.37
N LYS A 184 8.77 -10.39 -20.89
CA LYS A 184 10.08 -10.92 -21.33
C LYS A 184 10.23 -12.42 -21.08
N LYS A 185 9.68 -12.96 -19.99
CA LYS A 185 9.68 -14.41 -19.72
C LYS A 185 8.77 -15.17 -20.68
N LEU A 186 7.56 -14.64 -20.92
CA LEU A 186 6.61 -15.20 -21.87
C LEU A 186 7.17 -15.17 -23.30
N ASP A 187 7.78 -14.08 -23.73
CA ASP A 187 8.41 -13.96 -25.05
C ASP A 187 9.50 -15.03 -25.23
N LYS A 188 10.38 -15.22 -24.24
CA LYS A 188 11.38 -16.30 -24.26
C LYS A 188 10.79 -17.71 -24.28
N MET A 189 9.67 -17.93 -23.58
CA MET A 189 8.97 -19.21 -23.63
C MET A 189 8.32 -19.43 -24.99
N ASN A 190 7.74 -18.37 -25.57
CA ASN A 190 7.11 -18.41 -26.87
C ASN A 190 8.14 -18.71 -27.97
N GLU A 191 9.33 -18.08 -27.92
CA GLU A 191 10.47 -18.43 -28.79
C GLU A 191 10.81 -19.92 -28.71
N LYS A 192 10.95 -20.47 -27.50
CA LYS A 192 11.20 -21.91 -27.30
C LYS A 192 10.07 -22.81 -27.81
N TYR A 193 8.81 -22.39 -27.66
CA TYR A 193 7.67 -23.13 -28.18
C TYR A 193 7.62 -23.08 -29.71
N GLN A 194 7.97 -21.94 -30.31
CA GLN A 194 8.12 -21.82 -31.77
C GLN A 194 9.24 -22.72 -32.28
N GLU A 195 10.41 -22.75 -31.63
CA GLU A 195 11.49 -23.68 -31.99
C GLU A 195 11.02 -25.14 -31.92
N LYS A 196 10.35 -25.55 -30.83
CA LYS A 196 9.80 -26.91 -30.71
C LYS A 196 8.72 -27.21 -31.74
N LEU A 197 7.87 -26.25 -32.08
CA LEU A 197 6.86 -26.42 -33.13
C LEU A 197 7.54 -26.65 -34.47
N THR A 198 8.56 -25.85 -34.82
CA THR A 198 9.32 -26.07 -36.06
C THR A 198 10.01 -27.43 -36.10
N GLU A 199 10.54 -27.90 -34.96
CA GLU A 199 11.15 -29.23 -34.86
C GLU A 199 10.11 -30.36 -35.01
N LEU A 200 8.95 -30.22 -34.36
CA LEU A 200 7.85 -31.18 -34.48
C LEU A 200 7.25 -31.20 -35.89
N GLU A 201 7.09 -30.04 -36.53
CA GLU A 201 6.63 -29.92 -37.92
C GLU A 201 7.62 -30.59 -38.88
N TYR A 202 8.92 -30.38 -38.67
CA TYR A 202 9.98 -31.06 -39.43
C TYR A 202 9.94 -32.57 -39.24
N ASN A 203 9.86 -33.05 -37.99
CA ASN A 203 9.79 -34.47 -37.68
C ASN A 203 8.51 -35.13 -38.20
N HIS A 204 7.37 -34.43 -38.11
CA HIS A 204 6.10 -34.88 -38.66
C HIS A 204 6.17 -34.97 -40.19
N SER A 205 6.74 -33.97 -40.86
CA SER A 205 6.95 -33.99 -42.31
C SER A 205 7.81 -35.19 -42.73
N ASN A 206 8.93 -35.43 -42.04
CA ASN A 206 9.79 -36.58 -42.30
C ASN A 206 9.07 -37.91 -42.06
N SER A 207 8.35 -38.04 -40.94
CA SER A 207 7.58 -39.25 -40.62
C SER A 207 6.43 -39.49 -41.60
N ALA A 208 5.77 -38.43 -42.09
CA ALA A 208 4.75 -38.51 -43.12
C ALA A 208 5.35 -38.98 -44.46
N GLN A 209 6.53 -38.49 -44.83
CA GLN A 209 7.25 -38.97 -46.03
C GLN A 209 7.64 -40.44 -45.91
N GLU A 210 8.16 -40.88 -44.76
CA GLU A 210 8.48 -42.30 -44.52
C GLU A 210 7.22 -43.18 -44.52
N PHE A 211 6.13 -42.70 -43.91
CA PHE A 211 4.85 -43.40 -43.95
C PHE A 211 4.32 -43.56 -45.38
N ASP A 212 4.42 -42.51 -46.21
CA ASP A 212 4.03 -42.58 -47.62
C ASP A 212 4.91 -43.54 -48.43
N LYS A 213 6.21 -43.65 -48.13
CA LYS A 213 7.09 -44.66 -48.73
C LYS A 213 6.66 -46.07 -48.35
N ILE A 214 6.50 -46.34 -47.05
CA ILE A 214 6.05 -47.65 -46.54
C ILE A 214 4.68 -48.02 -47.10
N LYS A 215 3.76 -47.06 -47.20
CA LYS A 215 2.43 -47.28 -47.79
C LYS A 215 2.52 -47.66 -49.27
N LYS A 216 3.43 -47.06 -50.04
CA LYS A 216 3.71 -47.48 -51.42
C LYS A 216 4.28 -48.89 -51.47
N GLU A 217 5.26 -49.21 -50.63
CA GLU A 217 5.85 -50.56 -50.56
C GLU A 217 4.81 -51.63 -50.17
N ILE A 218 3.94 -51.34 -49.19
CA ILE A 218 2.84 -52.25 -48.81
C ILE A 218 1.88 -52.46 -49.97
N ASN A 219 1.51 -51.40 -50.70
CA ASN A 219 0.63 -51.52 -51.87
C ASN A 219 1.29 -52.38 -52.96
N GLU A 220 2.58 -52.18 -53.22
CA GLU A 220 3.34 -52.99 -54.19
C GLU A 220 3.43 -54.46 -53.76
N LEU A 221 3.72 -54.73 -52.48
CA LEU A 221 3.76 -56.09 -51.94
C LEU A 221 2.39 -56.75 -51.95
N THR A 222 1.33 -56.00 -51.64
CA THR A 222 -0.06 -56.48 -51.69
C THR A 222 -0.46 -56.83 -53.12
N GLN A 223 -0.05 -56.02 -54.10
CA GLN A 223 -0.27 -56.30 -55.51
C GLN A 223 0.49 -57.56 -55.96
N LYS A 224 1.78 -57.68 -55.61
CA LYS A 224 2.58 -58.88 -55.87
C LYS A 224 2.00 -60.14 -55.21
N ALA A 225 1.50 -60.02 -53.98
CA ALA A 225 0.82 -61.11 -53.28
C ALA A 225 -0.50 -61.49 -53.94
N SER A 226 -1.29 -60.53 -54.41
CA SER A 226 -2.51 -60.77 -55.19
C SER A 226 -2.20 -61.52 -56.48
N ASP A 227 -1.17 -61.09 -57.22
CA ASP A 227 -0.80 -61.73 -58.48
C ASP A 227 -0.20 -63.12 -58.25
N SER A 228 0.60 -63.32 -57.19
CA SER A 228 1.07 -64.64 -56.78
C SER A 228 -0.07 -65.57 -56.34
N ASN A 229 -1.08 -65.05 -55.62
CA ASN A 229 -2.25 -65.83 -55.24
C ASN A 229 -3.07 -66.26 -56.47
N LYS A 230 -3.23 -65.39 -57.47
CA LYS A 230 -3.88 -65.77 -58.75
C LYS A 230 -3.12 -66.90 -59.44
N ILE A 231 -1.79 -66.79 -59.53
CA ILE A 231 -0.94 -67.84 -60.10
C ILE A 231 -1.10 -69.15 -59.31
N GLN A 232 -1.15 -69.07 -57.97
CA GLN A 232 -1.33 -70.24 -57.11
C GLN A 232 -2.72 -70.87 -57.27
N ASP A 233 -3.77 -70.07 -57.42
CA ASP A 233 -5.13 -70.54 -57.70
C ASP A 233 -5.23 -71.22 -59.08
N GLU A 234 -4.58 -70.65 -60.10
CA GLU A 234 -4.47 -71.28 -61.43
C GLU A 234 -3.70 -72.60 -61.38
N CYS A 235 -2.58 -72.65 -60.64
CA CYS A 235 -1.80 -73.87 -60.44
C CYS A 235 -2.60 -74.94 -59.67
N ASN A 236 -3.33 -74.55 -58.63
CA ASN A 236 -4.20 -75.44 -57.87
C ASN A 236 -5.37 -75.97 -58.72
N ALA A 237 -5.94 -75.14 -59.59
CA ALA A 237 -6.97 -75.55 -60.53
C ALA A 237 -6.42 -76.59 -61.53
N ARG A 238 -5.24 -76.34 -62.12
CA ARG A 238 -4.54 -77.29 -62.99
C ARG A 238 -4.21 -78.59 -62.26
N PHE A 239 -3.74 -78.52 -61.02
CA PHE A 239 -3.45 -79.70 -60.20
C PHE A 239 -4.72 -80.51 -59.90
N LYS A 240 -5.83 -79.86 -59.53
CA LYS A 240 -7.13 -80.52 -59.32
C LYS A 240 -7.60 -81.24 -60.58
N GLN A 241 -7.49 -80.59 -61.74
CA GLN A 241 -7.87 -81.17 -63.03
C GLN A 241 -6.97 -82.37 -63.39
N ALA A 242 -5.65 -82.25 -63.24
CA ALA A 242 -4.72 -83.34 -63.47
C ALA A 242 -4.95 -84.53 -62.52
N ASN A 243 -5.27 -84.27 -61.24
CA ASN A 243 -5.58 -85.31 -60.26
C ASN A 243 -6.92 -86.00 -60.54
N GLN A 244 -7.93 -85.28 -61.04
CA GLN A 244 -9.18 -85.88 -61.52
C GLN A 244 -8.93 -86.79 -62.73
N ASN A 245 -8.13 -86.35 -63.70
CA ASN A 245 -7.73 -87.17 -64.85
C ASN A 245 -6.96 -88.42 -64.40
N TYR A 246 -6.01 -88.28 -63.46
CA TYR A 246 -5.28 -89.41 -62.88
C TYR A 246 -6.23 -90.41 -62.21
N LYS A 247 -7.21 -89.95 -61.42
CA LYS A 247 -8.22 -90.84 -60.80
C LYS A 247 -9.07 -91.56 -61.83
N GLN A 248 -9.46 -90.91 -62.92
CA GLN A 248 -10.22 -91.55 -64.01
C GLN A 248 -9.39 -92.64 -64.69
N VAL A 249 -8.14 -92.34 -65.06
CA VAL A 249 -7.20 -93.31 -65.65
C VAL A 249 -6.93 -94.47 -64.69
N ALA A 250 -6.77 -94.21 -63.39
CA ALA A 250 -6.59 -95.27 -62.39
C ALA A 250 -7.81 -96.20 -62.27
N VAL A 251 -9.03 -95.66 -62.42
CA VAL A 251 -10.26 -96.47 -62.47
C VAL A 251 -10.33 -97.30 -63.76
N GLU A 252 -9.90 -96.75 -64.90
CA GLU A 252 -9.81 -97.49 -66.16
C GLU A 252 -8.77 -98.61 -66.10
N ILE A 253 -7.60 -98.36 -65.52
CA ILE A 253 -6.57 -99.39 -65.27
C ILE A 253 -7.12 -100.50 -64.38
N LYS A 254 -7.89 -100.17 -63.32
CA LYS A 254 -8.56 -101.20 -62.51
C LYS A 254 -9.55 -102.03 -63.31
N LYS A 255 -10.34 -101.41 -64.20
CA LYS A 255 -11.26 -102.12 -65.09
C LYS A 255 -10.51 -103.03 -66.07
N LEU A 256 -9.43 -102.55 -66.68
CA LEU A 256 -8.58 -103.34 -67.60
C LEU A 256 -7.90 -104.50 -66.89
N ASN A 257 -7.42 -104.30 -65.65
CA ASN A 257 -6.85 -105.37 -64.83
C ASN A 257 -7.90 -106.43 -64.46
N ALA A 258 -9.15 -106.04 -64.17
CA ALA A 258 -10.24 -106.98 -63.95
C ALA A 258 -10.57 -107.81 -65.21
N ILE A 259 -10.45 -107.20 -66.40
CA ILE A 259 -10.60 -107.89 -67.68
C ILE A 259 -9.43 -108.86 -67.92
N MET A 260 -8.19 -108.46 -67.62
CA MET A 260 -7.02 -109.34 -67.70
C MET A 260 -7.12 -110.53 -66.74
N GLU A 261 -7.59 -110.33 -65.52
CA GLU A 261 -7.80 -111.41 -64.54
C GLU A 261 -8.95 -112.35 -64.93
N LYS A 262 -9.92 -111.89 -65.72
CA LYS A 262 -10.91 -112.77 -66.35
C LYS A 262 -10.28 -113.61 -67.48
N LYS A 263 -9.45 -112.99 -68.33
CA LYS A 263 -8.72 -113.70 -69.39
C LYS A 263 -7.65 -114.67 -68.88
N ARG A 264 -7.00 -114.38 -67.75
CA ARG A 264 -6.09 -115.30 -67.04
C ARG A 264 -6.80 -116.54 -66.50
N ARG A 265 -8.05 -116.38 -66.02
CA ARG A 265 -8.88 -117.51 -65.57
C ARG A 265 -9.27 -118.43 -66.74
N ASP A 266 -9.65 -117.85 -67.87
CA ASP A 266 -9.92 -118.61 -69.11
C ASP A 266 -8.65 -119.34 -69.63
N GLN A 267 -7.46 -118.79 -69.38
CA GLN A 267 -6.17 -119.39 -69.78
C GLN A 267 -5.74 -120.55 -68.85
N ASN A 268 -6.12 -120.51 -67.57
CA ASN A 268 -5.79 -121.55 -66.59
C ASN A 268 -6.67 -122.81 -66.70
N GLU A 269 -7.88 -122.71 -67.24
CA GLU A 269 -8.72 -123.90 -67.53
C GLU A 269 -8.18 -124.70 -68.73
N ILE A 270 -7.48 -124.06 -69.66
CA ILE A 270 -6.82 -124.71 -70.80
C ILE A 270 -5.46 -125.32 -70.41
N ARG A 271 -4.77 -124.76 -69.41
CA ARG A 271 -3.53 -125.34 -68.85
C ARG A 271 -3.73 -126.56 -67.96
N LYS A 272 -4.91 -126.74 -67.35
CA LYS A 272 -5.23 -127.92 -66.51
C LYS A 272 -5.39 -129.24 -67.28
N LYS A 273 -5.41 -129.23 -68.62
CA LYS A 273 -5.50 -130.44 -69.46
C LYS A 273 -4.16 -130.87 -70.09
N LEU A 274 -3.05 -130.18 -69.80
CA LEU A 274 -1.76 -130.40 -70.49
C LEU A 274 -0.59 -130.79 -69.56
N ASP A 275 -0.72 -130.68 -68.23
CA ASP A 275 0.41 -130.90 -67.29
C ASP A 275 0.12 -132.02 -66.26
N GLU A 276 -0.37 -133.17 -66.74
CA GLU A 276 -0.23 -134.48 -66.06
C GLU A 276 0.89 -135.30 -66.75
N ASP A 277 2.09 -134.72 -66.95
CA ASP A 277 3.30 -135.53 -67.20
C ASP A 277 4.60 -134.71 -67.19
N LYS A 278 5.19 -134.50 -66.00
CA LYS A 278 6.64 -134.60 -65.68
C LYS A 278 7.06 -133.75 -64.48
N GLN A 279 7.18 -134.46 -63.36
CA GLN A 279 8.36 -134.62 -62.52
C GLN A 279 9.32 -133.44 -62.19
N SER A 280 9.75 -133.51 -60.92
CA SER A 280 10.96 -132.97 -60.27
C SER A 280 10.87 -131.50 -59.86
N SER A 281 10.50 -131.21 -58.61
CA SER A 281 11.26 -131.39 -57.35
C SER A 281 12.46 -130.45 -57.25
N THR A 282 12.26 -129.36 -56.50
CA THR A 282 13.18 -128.70 -55.54
C THR A 282 12.52 -127.37 -55.19
N LYS A 283 11.83 -127.27 -54.04
CA LYS A 283 12.34 -126.84 -52.72
C LYS A 283 13.12 -125.53 -52.82
N ASP A 284 12.50 -124.45 -52.36
CA ASP A 284 12.68 -123.86 -51.01
C ASP A 284 14.09 -123.26 -50.88
N TYR A 285 14.27 -122.02 -50.46
CA TYR A 285 14.34 -121.62 -49.06
C TYR A 285 14.41 -120.08 -49.09
N GLU A 286 13.52 -119.37 -48.39
CA GLU A 286 13.75 -118.86 -47.03
C GLU A 286 14.23 -117.40 -47.03
N SER A 287 13.48 -116.53 -46.36
CA SER A 287 13.55 -116.27 -44.91
C SER A 287 14.65 -115.27 -44.63
N GLU A 288 14.28 -114.09 -44.13
CA GLU A 288 14.30 -113.92 -42.68
C GLU A 288 13.81 -112.51 -42.32
N ARG A 289 12.90 -112.51 -41.35
CA ARG A 289 12.87 -111.60 -40.20
C ARG A 289 12.50 -110.14 -40.46
N MET A 290 11.30 -109.72 -40.08
CA MET A 290 10.91 -109.48 -38.68
C MET A 290 12.08 -108.95 -37.82
N ASN A 291 12.06 -107.66 -37.51
CA ASN A 291 11.58 -107.24 -36.20
C ASN A 291 11.80 -105.75 -35.96
N LYS A 292 10.72 -105.13 -35.46
CA LYS A 292 10.73 -104.15 -34.37
C LYS A 292 11.23 -102.75 -34.70
N GLU A 293 10.31 -101.93 -35.18
CA GLU A 293 9.56 -101.04 -34.28
C GLU A 293 10.25 -100.77 -32.93
N ALA A 294 11.23 -99.87 -32.91
CA ALA A 294 11.83 -99.37 -31.67
C ALA A 294 12.59 -98.04 -31.77
N LYS A 295 12.41 -97.22 -32.82
CA LYS A 295 13.03 -95.87 -32.87
C LYS A 295 12.08 -94.78 -33.36
N MET A 296 10.79 -94.91 -33.00
CA MET A 296 9.81 -93.82 -33.05
C MET A 296 9.84 -92.90 -31.82
N ASP A 297 10.70 -93.16 -30.82
CA ASP A 297 10.71 -92.40 -29.55
C ASP A 297 11.95 -91.52 -29.32
N GLU A 298 12.95 -91.53 -30.22
CA GLU A 298 14.22 -90.84 -29.94
C GLU A 298 14.36 -89.45 -30.58
N ILE A 299 13.57 -89.11 -31.61
CA ILE A 299 13.73 -87.82 -32.31
C ILE A 299 12.60 -86.82 -32.01
N LYS A 300 11.57 -87.23 -31.25
CA LYS A 300 10.64 -86.29 -30.60
C LYS A 300 11.16 -85.74 -29.26
N LYS A 301 12.21 -86.36 -28.70
CA LYS A 301 12.74 -86.00 -27.37
C LYS A 301 13.81 -84.90 -27.40
N ARG A 302 14.32 -84.50 -28.58
CA ARG A 302 15.36 -83.46 -28.71
C ARG A 302 14.87 -82.07 -29.15
N LEU A 303 13.57 -81.85 -29.30
CA LEU A 303 13.00 -80.58 -29.76
C LEU A 303 12.11 -79.86 -28.72
N GLY A 304 11.90 -80.46 -27.54
CA GLY A 304 11.03 -79.93 -26.49
C GLY A 304 11.73 -79.21 -25.34
N GLU A 305 13.02 -79.43 -25.11
CA GLU A 305 13.69 -79.01 -23.88
C GLU A 305 14.29 -77.58 -23.92
N ILE A 306 14.31 -76.91 -25.07
CA ILE A 306 14.86 -75.54 -25.21
C ILE A 306 13.80 -74.46 -25.41
N ASN A 307 12.52 -74.81 -25.66
CA ASN A 307 11.45 -73.82 -25.89
C ASN A 307 10.53 -73.55 -24.68
N GLY A 308 10.78 -74.19 -23.53
CA GLY A 308 9.98 -73.99 -22.31
C GLY A 308 10.51 -72.89 -21.38
N VAL A 309 11.83 -72.68 -21.33
CA VAL A 309 12.47 -71.80 -20.33
C VAL A 309 12.47 -70.32 -20.74
N GLU A 310 12.41 -70.04 -22.05
CA GLU A 310 12.45 -68.66 -22.55
C GLU A 310 11.07 -67.97 -22.50
N LYS A 311 9.98 -68.72 -22.67
CA LYS A 311 8.61 -68.19 -22.53
C LYS A 311 8.23 -67.88 -21.07
N PHE A 312 8.69 -68.68 -20.11
CA PHE A 312 8.37 -68.47 -18.70
C PHE A 312 9.07 -67.22 -18.13
N LYS A 313 10.32 -66.95 -18.51
CA LYS A 313 11.06 -65.75 -18.06
C LYS A 313 10.63 -64.45 -18.77
N LEU A 314 10.11 -64.52 -19.99
CA LEU A 314 9.63 -63.34 -20.73
C LEU A 314 8.26 -62.85 -20.22
N GLU A 315 7.39 -63.75 -19.75
CA GLU A 315 6.11 -63.42 -19.11
C GLU A 315 6.26 -62.97 -17.65
N GLU A 316 7.23 -63.52 -16.91
CA GLU A 316 7.55 -63.09 -15.55
C GLU A 316 8.16 -61.68 -15.51
N ASN A 317 9.06 -61.34 -16.45
CA ASN A 317 9.59 -59.98 -16.57
C ASN A 317 8.51 -58.97 -17.00
N LYS A 318 7.59 -59.32 -17.89
CA LYS A 318 6.48 -58.42 -18.28
C LYS A 318 5.51 -58.13 -17.13
N ARG A 319 5.32 -59.08 -16.20
CA ARG A 319 4.55 -58.86 -14.97
C ARG A 319 5.29 -57.95 -13.99
N PHE A 320 6.61 -58.13 -13.84
CA PHE A 320 7.44 -57.30 -12.96
C PHE A 320 7.54 -55.82 -13.42
N TYR A 321 7.69 -55.56 -14.72
CA TYR A 321 7.70 -54.20 -15.26
C TYR A 321 6.33 -53.52 -15.18
N GLY A 322 5.23 -54.27 -15.39
CA GLY A 322 3.87 -53.73 -15.28
C GLY A 322 3.43 -53.41 -13.83
N GLU A 323 3.93 -54.15 -12.83
CA GLU A 323 3.72 -53.83 -11.42
C GLU A 323 4.61 -52.69 -10.93
N MET A 324 5.88 -52.61 -11.36
CA MET A 324 6.77 -51.47 -11.07
C MET A 324 6.25 -50.14 -11.62
N GLU A 325 5.66 -50.13 -12.82
CA GLU A 325 5.13 -48.92 -13.44
C GLU A 325 3.83 -48.44 -12.78
N ARG A 326 2.98 -49.38 -12.33
CA ARG A 326 1.82 -49.05 -11.48
C ARG A 326 2.24 -48.55 -10.09
N ASN A 327 3.26 -49.16 -9.48
CA ASN A 327 3.73 -48.76 -8.15
C ASN A 327 4.48 -47.42 -8.19
N ASN A 328 5.20 -47.11 -9.28
CA ASN A 328 5.83 -45.79 -9.47
C ASN A 328 4.80 -44.68 -9.72
N ARG A 329 3.73 -44.94 -10.50
CA ARG A 329 2.63 -43.97 -10.66
C ARG A 329 1.85 -43.76 -9.36
N LEU A 330 1.62 -44.83 -8.59
CA LEU A 330 1.03 -44.71 -7.26
C LEU A 330 1.96 -43.98 -6.26
N LEU A 331 3.28 -44.12 -6.36
CA LEU A 331 4.22 -43.35 -5.54
C LEU A 331 4.29 -41.87 -5.96
N THR A 332 4.24 -41.56 -7.26
CA THR A 332 4.22 -40.16 -7.72
C THR A 332 2.90 -39.49 -7.34
N ASP A 333 1.77 -40.15 -7.55
CA ASP A 333 0.46 -39.62 -7.19
C ASP A 333 0.32 -39.51 -5.68
N LYS A 334 0.90 -40.44 -4.90
CA LYS A 334 0.94 -40.37 -3.43
C LYS A 334 1.88 -39.30 -2.92
N ASN A 335 3.01 -39.04 -3.57
CA ASN A 335 3.91 -37.94 -3.22
C ASN A 335 3.31 -36.58 -3.57
N GLU A 336 2.54 -36.47 -4.65
CA GLU A 336 1.79 -35.28 -5.02
C GLU A 336 0.57 -35.06 -4.11
N LEU A 337 -0.15 -36.13 -3.72
CA LEU A 337 -1.20 -36.11 -2.70
C LEU A 337 -0.62 -35.73 -1.33
N GLU A 338 0.48 -36.32 -0.89
CA GLU A 338 1.12 -35.94 0.36
C GLU A 338 1.66 -34.51 0.32
N GLY A 339 2.13 -34.03 -0.83
CA GLY A 339 2.56 -32.66 -1.06
C GLY A 339 1.40 -31.67 -0.96
N THR A 340 0.29 -31.97 -1.62
CA THR A 340 -0.94 -31.16 -1.59
C THR A 340 -1.66 -31.25 -0.24
N GLU A 341 -1.68 -32.40 0.43
CA GLU A 341 -2.17 -32.56 1.80
C GLU A 341 -1.30 -31.84 2.84
N ARG A 342 0.02 -31.77 2.63
CA ARG A 342 0.90 -30.92 3.46
C ARG A 342 0.58 -29.44 3.22
N LEU A 343 0.34 -29.04 1.97
CA LEU A 343 -0.04 -27.67 1.64
C LEU A 343 -1.40 -27.31 2.26
N ILE A 344 -2.40 -28.19 2.14
CA ILE A 344 -3.73 -28.05 2.73
C ILE A 344 -3.65 -28.03 4.26
N ARG A 345 -2.84 -28.89 4.89
CA ARG A 345 -2.62 -28.84 6.35
C ARG A 345 -1.95 -27.55 6.80
N ASN A 346 -0.99 -27.03 6.04
CA ASN A 346 -0.35 -25.76 6.34
C ASN A 346 -1.33 -24.59 6.16
N LEU A 347 -2.08 -24.55 5.06
CA LEU A 347 -3.12 -23.55 4.83
C LEU A 347 -4.24 -23.63 5.85
N ASN A 348 -4.65 -24.83 6.28
CA ASN A 348 -5.64 -24.99 7.35
C ASN A 348 -5.10 -24.56 8.70
N LYS A 349 -3.82 -24.83 9.01
CA LYS A 349 -3.15 -24.25 10.19
C LYS A 349 -3.11 -22.73 10.10
N ASP A 350 -2.75 -22.16 8.96
CA ASP A 350 -2.74 -20.70 8.78
C ASP A 350 -4.15 -20.10 8.94
N ILE A 351 -5.18 -20.76 8.41
CA ILE A 351 -6.59 -20.38 8.59
C ILE A 351 -7.00 -20.48 10.07
N GLU A 352 -6.58 -21.53 10.78
CA GLU A 352 -6.87 -21.74 12.20
C GLU A 352 -6.14 -20.69 13.07
N SER A 353 -4.88 -20.38 12.77
CA SER A 353 -4.10 -19.29 13.38
C SER A 353 -4.76 -17.93 13.12
N LEU A 354 -5.28 -17.67 11.91
CA LEU A 354 -6.02 -16.45 11.58
C LEU A 354 -7.39 -16.37 12.27
N LYS A 355 -8.11 -17.50 12.40
CA LYS A 355 -9.36 -17.58 13.16
C LYS A 355 -9.15 -17.37 14.65
N ASN A 356 -8.06 -17.90 15.21
CA ASN A 356 -7.70 -17.72 16.62
C ASN A 356 -7.19 -16.29 16.90
N ALA A 357 -6.49 -15.66 15.96
CA ALA A 357 -6.10 -14.25 16.02
C ALA A 357 -7.28 -13.26 16.03
N ARG A 358 -8.46 -13.69 15.57
CA ARG A 358 -9.72 -12.92 15.68
C ARG A 358 -10.30 -12.93 17.09
N ASN A 359 -10.10 -14.00 17.85
CA ASN A 359 -10.72 -14.18 19.17
C ASN A 359 -9.86 -13.67 20.32
N ASP A 360 -8.52 -13.69 20.20
CA ASP A 360 -7.61 -13.23 21.25
C ASP A 360 -6.45 -12.41 20.68
N GLN A 361 -6.28 -11.18 21.18
CA GLN A 361 -5.21 -10.26 20.73
C GLN A 361 -3.80 -10.81 20.96
N ILE A 362 -3.64 -11.83 21.81
CA ILE A 362 -2.35 -12.45 22.17
C ILE A 362 -1.78 -13.30 21.02
N TYR A 363 -2.63 -13.92 20.19
CA TYR A 363 -2.19 -14.72 19.03
C TYR A 363 -1.48 -13.89 17.96
N LYS A 364 -1.69 -12.56 17.95
CA LYS A 364 -1.01 -11.63 17.01
C LYS A 364 0.51 -11.62 17.18
N PHE A 365 1.02 -12.03 18.34
CA PHE A 365 2.46 -12.08 18.63
C PHE A 365 3.07 -13.47 18.38
N GLY A 366 2.28 -14.42 17.86
CA GLY A 366 2.69 -15.77 17.47
C GLY A 366 1.84 -16.87 18.11
N ASP A 367 1.65 -17.99 17.40
CA ASP A 367 0.79 -19.11 17.83
C ASP A 367 1.22 -19.75 19.17
N TYR A 368 2.51 -19.66 19.51
CA TYR A 368 3.06 -20.18 20.76
C TYR A 368 2.87 -19.23 21.95
N MET A 369 2.49 -17.96 21.71
CA MET A 369 2.45 -16.90 22.71
C MET A 369 1.38 -17.09 23.79
N PRO A 370 0.15 -17.54 23.48
CA PRO A 370 -0.86 -17.82 24.51
C PRO A 370 -0.43 -18.95 25.46
N GLY A 371 0.22 -20.00 24.92
CA GLY A 371 0.79 -21.08 25.72
C GLY A 371 1.94 -20.63 26.61
N LEU A 372 2.77 -19.70 26.13
CA LEU A 372 3.85 -19.11 26.91
C LEU A 372 3.31 -18.23 28.06
N VAL A 373 2.31 -17.38 27.79
CA VAL A 373 1.67 -16.57 28.83
C VAL A 373 0.95 -17.46 29.86
N GLY A 374 0.36 -18.57 29.43
CA GLY A 374 -0.21 -19.59 30.31
C GLY A 374 0.84 -20.24 31.22
N ASP A 375 1.98 -20.64 30.68
CA ASP A 375 3.08 -21.22 31.47
C ASP A 375 3.68 -20.22 32.46
N ILE A 376 3.80 -18.94 32.07
CA ILE A 376 4.30 -17.88 32.94
C ILE A 376 3.36 -17.70 34.12
N LYS A 377 2.04 -17.62 33.89
CA LYS A 377 1.03 -17.55 34.95
C LYS A 377 1.09 -18.76 35.87
N GLN A 378 1.16 -19.97 35.31
CA GLN A 378 1.23 -21.20 36.10
C GLN A 378 2.50 -21.30 36.95
N ASN A 379 3.65 -20.85 36.44
CA ASN A 379 4.90 -20.84 37.21
C ASN A 379 4.93 -19.74 38.28
N TYR A 380 4.24 -18.62 38.05
CA TYR A 380 4.06 -17.57 39.05
C TYR A 380 3.16 -18.05 40.19
N GLU A 381 2.04 -18.71 39.88
CA GLU A 381 1.14 -19.32 40.89
C GLU A 381 1.83 -20.40 41.74
N ARG A 382 2.86 -21.06 41.18
CA ARG A 382 3.71 -22.03 41.88
C ARG A 382 4.82 -21.38 42.73
N GLY A 383 4.95 -20.06 42.72
CA GLY A 383 5.98 -19.32 43.46
C GLY A 383 7.38 -19.37 42.85
N ASN A 384 7.52 -19.81 41.59
CA ASN A 384 8.83 -19.91 40.93
C ASN A 384 9.35 -18.56 40.41
N PHE A 385 8.46 -17.58 40.23
CA PHE A 385 8.82 -16.21 39.86
C PHE A 385 8.69 -15.30 41.08
N LYS A 386 9.69 -14.43 41.31
CA LYS A 386 9.63 -13.43 42.40
C LYS A 386 8.57 -12.37 42.12
N GLU A 387 8.50 -11.92 40.87
CA GLU A 387 7.47 -11.02 40.37
C GLU A 387 6.97 -11.50 39.00
N MET A 388 5.69 -11.30 38.71
CA MET A 388 5.06 -11.77 37.48
C MET A 388 5.69 -11.09 36.25
N PRO A 389 6.32 -11.83 35.32
CA PRO A 389 6.82 -11.26 34.08
C PRO A 389 5.68 -10.64 33.26
N ARG A 390 5.88 -9.41 32.77
CA ARG A 390 4.88 -8.65 32.00
C ARG A 390 5.22 -8.69 30.52
N GLY A 391 4.33 -9.27 29.72
CA GLY A 391 4.46 -9.26 28.27
C GLY A 391 3.41 -10.13 27.58
N PRO A 392 3.38 -10.14 26.24
CA PRO A 392 4.20 -9.31 25.35
C PRO A 392 3.89 -7.81 25.50
N ILE A 393 4.90 -6.94 25.45
CA ILE A 393 4.74 -5.48 25.67
C ILE A 393 3.67 -4.89 24.76
N GLY A 394 3.56 -5.36 23.52
CA GLY A 394 2.55 -4.91 22.55
C GLY A 394 1.10 -5.10 23.01
N MET A 395 0.82 -5.99 23.97
CA MET A 395 -0.52 -6.13 24.56
C MET A 395 -0.87 -4.97 25.50
N TYR A 396 0.14 -4.29 26.04
CA TYR A 396 -0.01 -3.17 26.97
C TYR A 396 0.17 -1.81 26.28
N VAL A 397 0.41 -1.80 24.97
CA VAL A 397 0.59 -0.58 24.17
C VAL A 397 -0.64 -0.39 23.30
N GLN A 398 -1.49 0.57 23.68
CA GLN A 398 -2.64 0.94 22.86
C GLN A 398 -2.44 2.37 22.30
N PRO A 399 -2.34 2.53 20.98
CA PRO A 399 -2.23 3.85 20.38
C PRO A 399 -3.54 4.64 20.56
N LYS A 400 -3.44 5.93 20.91
CA LYS A 400 -4.61 6.82 21.08
C LYS A 400 -5.38 7.06 19.76
N SER A 401 -4.71 6.95 18.62
CA SER A 401 -5.31 7.06 17.29
C SER A 401 -4.74 5.98 16.37
N GLY A 402 -5.62 5.35 15.58
CA GLY A 402 -5.27 4.25 14.67
C GLY A 402 -4.29 4.65 13.56
N GLU A 403 -4.22 5.93 13.22
CA GLU A 403 -3.31 6.48 12.19
C GLU A 403 -1.83 6.29 12.56
N TRP A 404 -1.51 6.30 13.86
CA TRP A 404 -0.15 6.16 14.36
C TRP A 404 0.23 4.71 14.68
N SER A 405 -0.72 3.78 14.56
CA SER A 405 -0.50 2.38 14.92
C SER A 405 0.64 1.76 14.10
N LEU A 406 0.68 2.01 12.79
CA LEU A 406 1.72 1.49 11.90
C LEU A 406 3.09 2.09 12.22
N ALA A 407 3.15 3.39 12.54
CA ALA A 407 4.39 4.08 12.87
C ALA A 407 4.94 3.61 14.23
N ILE A 408 4.07 3.44 15.23
CA ILE A 408 4.43 2.92 16.56
C ILE A 408 4.89 1.46 16.44
N GLU A 409 4.23 0.63 15.64
CA GLU A 409 4.61 -0.75 15.38
C GLU A 409 5.96 -0.84 14.66
N ALA A 410 6.21 0.00 13.66
CA ALA A 410 7.50 0.06 12.95
C ALA A 410 8.65 0.51 13.86
N CYS A 411 8.41 1.46 14.76
CA CYS A 411 9.40 1.95 15.72
C CYS A 411 9.71 0.94 16.83
N LEU A 412 8.69 0.26 17.37
CA LEU A 412 8.86 -0.71 18.45
C LEU A 412 9.37 -2.05 17.92
N GLY A 413 8.96 -2.46 16.72
CA GLY A 413 9.42 -3.66 16.04
C GLY A 413 9.46 -4.89 16.95
N GLY A 414 10.63 -5.52 17.06
CA GLY A 414 10.84 -6.70 17.91
C GLY A 414 10.70 -6.48 19.43
N LEU A 415 10.49 -5.24 19.89
CA LEU A 415 10.14 -4.95 21.28
C LEU A 415 8.66 -5.22 21.58
N MET A 416 7.80 -5.25 20.56
CA MET A 416 6.37 -5.55 20.74
C MET A 416 6.14 -6.96 21.27
N SER A 417 7.02 -7.92 20.95
CA SER A 417 6.99 -9.28 21.48
C SER A 417 7.85 -9.47 22.73
N ALA A 418 8.47 -8.41 23.27
CA ALA A 418 9.35 -8.52 24.42
C ALA A 418 8.59 -8.71 25.74
N PHE A 419 9.30 -9.25 26.74
CA PHE A 419 8.81 -9.44 28.11
C PHE A 419 9.69 -8.68 29.09
N VAL A 420 9.07 -8.15 30.15
CA VAL A 420 9.75 -7.46 31.25
C VAL A 420 9.73 -8.36 32.48
N CYS A 421 10.88 -8.57 33.11
CA CYS A 421 11.00 -9.30 34.38
C CYS A 421 11.80 -8.49 35.41
N GLY A 422 11.55 -8.76 36.69
CA GLY A 422 12.05 -7.95 37.82
C GLY A 422 13.41 -8.40 38.35
N SER A 423 13.89 -9.58 37.94
CA SER A 423 15.18 -10.10 38.38
C SER A 423 15.87 -10.96 37.30
N TYR A 424 17.18 -11.11 37.42
CA TYR A 424 17.98 -11.99 36.55
C TYR A 424 17.68 -13.49 36.76
N GLU A 425 17.16 -13.88 37.94
CA GLU A 425 16.68 -15.24 38.19
C GLU A 425 15.40 -15.53 37.41
N ASP A 426 14.46 -14.57 37.42
CA ASP A 426 13.23 -14.65 36.63
C ASP A 426 13.53 -14.64 35.12
N GLU A 427 14.54 -13.88 34.69
CA GLU A 427 15.02 -13.91 33.29
C GLU A 427 15.43 -15.33 32.90
N ARG A 428 16.23 -16.02 33.72
CA ARG A 428 16.72 -17.37 33.42
C ARG A 428 15.58 -18.38 33.32
N LEU A 429 14.60 -18.30 34.22
CA LEU A 429 13.41 -19.16 34.19
C LEU A 429 12.55 -18.87 32.95
N LEU A 430 12.33 -17.59 32.63
CA LEU A 430 11.59 -17.16 31.45
C LEU A 430 12.28 -17.59 30.15
N GLN A 431 13.62 -17.51 30.09
CA GLN A 431 14.41 -18.00 28.97
C GLN A 431 14.23 -19.51 28.76
N GLN A 432 14.13 -20.31 29.82
CA GLN A 432 13.89 -21.75 29.75
C GLN A 432 12.47 -22.08 29.27
N LEU A 433 11.46 -21.36 29.78
CA LEU A 433 10.06 -21.51 29.33
C LEU A 433 9.90 -21.15 27.86
N ILE A 434 10.55 -20.06 27.41
CA ILE A 434 10.61 -19.67 26.01
C ILE A 434 11.28 -20.78 25.19
N ALA A 435 12.46 -21.28 25.58
CA ALA A 435 13.16 -22.33 24.85
C ALA A 435 12.33 -23.61 24.68
N LYS A 436 11.54 -23.98 25.70
CA LYS A 436 10.65 -25.15 25.68
C LYS A 436 9.54 -25.04 24.64
N ARG A 437 9.04 -23.83 24.36
CA ARG A 437 7.95 -23.58 23.39
C ARG A 437 8.42 -23.11 22.01
N VAL A 438 9.64 -22.57 21.92
CA VAL A 438 10.17 -21.87 20.73
C VAL A 438 11.12 -22.74 19.89
N ALA A 439 11.31 -24.03 20.22
CA ALA A 439 12.19 -24.96 19.50
C ALA A 439 11.94 -25.09 17.96
N GLN A 440 10.88 -24.49 17.42
CA GLN A 440 10.55 -24.49 15.99
C GLN A 440 10.29 -23.11 15.37
N VAL A 441 10.58 -21.99 16.05
CA VAL A 441 10.19 -20.64 15.57
C VAL A 441 11.39 -19.76 15.21
N ARG A 442 11.25 -19.00 14.11
CA ARG A 442 12.29 -18.13 13.52
C ARG A 442 12.70 -16.91 14.35
N SER A 443 11.93 -16.51 15.37
CA SER A 443 12.18 -15.28 16.13
C SER A 443 11.87 -15.47 17.62
N ARG A 444 12.89 -15.26 18.46
CA ARG A 444 12.81 -15.37 19.92
C ARG A 444 12.44 -14.01 20.52
N PRO A 445 11.45 -13.93 21.42
CA PRO A 445 11.09 -12.68 22.07
C PRO A 445 12.24 -12.18 22.97
N ARG A 446 12.46 -10.87 23.00
CA ARG A 446 13.47 -10.24 23.86
C ARG A 446 13.00 -10.21 25.31
N ILE A 447 13.92 -10.33 26.26
CA ILE A 447 13.63 -10.16 27.68
C ILE A 447 14.36 -8.91 28.16
N ILE A 448 13.66 -8.08 28.93
CA ILE A 448 14.14 -6.83 29.50
C ILE A 448 14.08 -6.97 31.02
N VAL A 449 15.21 -6.81 31.69
CA VAL A 449 15.30 -6.89 33.15
C VAL A 449 15.27 -5.47 33.72
N THR A 450 14.24 -5.13 34.49
CA THR A 450 14.10 -3.83 35.15
C THR A 450 13.31 -3.96 36.44
N ASP A 451 13.71 -3.22 37.47
CA ASP A 451 12.94 -3.12 38.71
C ASP A 451 11.54 -2.54 38.44
N PHE A 452 10.50 -3.23 38.90
CA PHE A 452 9.14 -2.75 38.72
C PHE A 452 8.87 -1.57 39.66
N LYS A 453 8.65 -0.38 39.09
CA LYS A 453 8.18 0.78 39.87
C LYS A 453 6.71 0.60 40.24
N ALA A 454 6.38 0.80 41.52
CA ALA A 454 5.03 0.56 42.06
C ALA A 454 3.94 1.54 41.57
N GLN A 455 4.31 2.70 41.00
CA GLN A 455 3.35 3.66 40.47
C GLN A 455 3.02 3.38 38.99
N LEU A 456 1.74 3.17 38.70
CA LEU A 456 1.23 3.20 37.33
C LEU A 456 1.45 4.60 36.73
N HIS A 457 2.21 4.70 35.64
CA HIS A 457 2.29 5.92 34.85
C HIS A 457 0.96 6.13 34.11
N ASP A 458 0.05 6.90 34.69
CA ASP A 458 -1.22 7.24 34.07
C ASP A 458 -1.04 8.34 33.01
N SER A 459 -1.02 7.93 31.74
CA SER A 459 -0.88 8.82 30.58
C SER A 459 -2.17 9.58 30.19
N ASN A 460 -3.24 9.50 31.00
CA ASN A 460 -4.46 10.30 30.81
C ASN A 460 -4.32 11.75 31.31
N ARG A 461 -3.22 12.12 31.97
CA ARG A 461 -2.98 13.51 32.44
C ARG A 461 -2.54 14.49 31.34
N PHE A 462 -2.22 14.01 30.14
CA PHE A 462 -1.89 14.84 28.98
C PHE A 462 -3.02 14.73 27.96
N VAL A 463 -4.17 15.31 28.32
CA VAL A 463 -5.29 15.58 27.41
C VAL A 463 -5.30 17.09 27.17
N SER A 464 -4.84 17.47 25.99
CA SER A 464 -5.12 18.75 25.33
C SER A 464 -5.25 18.46 23.85
#